data_AF-A0A8T4P305-F1
#
_entry.id   AF-A0A8T4P305-F1
#
_cell.length_a   1.000
_cell.length_b   1.000
_cell.length_c   1.000
_cell.angle_alpha   90.00
_cell.angle_beta   90.00
_cell.angle_gamma   90.00
#
_symmetry.space_group_name_H-M   'P 1'
#
loop_
_entity.id
_entity.type
_entity.pdbx_description
1 polymer ?
#
loop_
_entity_poly.entity_id
_entity_poly.type
_entity_poly.pdbx_seq_one_letter_code
_entity_poly.pdbx_strand_id
1 'polypeptide(L)'
;MKNPQTKNPQYYEGILQLRNPNEEALNFVRNQFKNNSKAWIAKVEELKTGIDFYISSNGFLLSLGKKLKKSFKGELKTSRRLHTKDRLTSKQVYRVTVLFRLS
;
A
#
# COMPACT_ATOMS: atom_id res chain seq x y z
N MET A 1 17.93 -23.48 8.64
CA MET A 1 16.71 -22.71 8.30
C MET A 1 17.15 -21.30 7.91
N LYS A 2 16.91 -20.83 6.68
CA LYS A 2 17.32 -19.48 6.26
C LYS A 2 16.39 -18.47 6.94
N ASN A 3 16.90 -17.75 7.94
CA ASN A 3 16.21 -16.64 8.59
C ASN A 3 15.99 -15.57 7.50
N PRO A 4 14.74 -15.22 7.13
CA PRO A 4 14.53 -14.23 6.09
C PRO A 4 15.09 -12.92 6.62
N GLN A 5 16.18 -12.46 5.99
CA GLN A 5 16.78 -11.16 6.21
C GLN A 5 15.68 -10.14 6.47
N THR A 6 15.75 -9.48 7.63
CA THR A 6 14.85 -8.40 8.01
C THR A 6 14.71 -7.47 6.81
N LYS A 7 13.56 -7.51 6.14
CA LYS A 7 13.30 -6.69 4.96
C LYS A 7 13.65 -5.25 5.35
N ASN A 8 14.47 -4.57 4.55
CA ASN A 8 14.89 -3.20 4.80
C ASN A 8 13.62 -2.37 5.16
N PRO A 9 13.59 -1.64 6.28
CA PRO A 9 12.40 -0.91 6.72
C PRO A 9 11.90 0.08 5.66
N GLN A 10 12.77 0.57 4.77
CA GLN A 10 12.42 1.45 3.66
C GLN A 10 11.90 0.71 2.41
N TYR A 11 11.93 -0.62 2.38
CA TYR A 11 11.44 -1.41 1.26
C TYR A 11 9.91 -1.35 1.16
N TYR A 12 9.42 -1.10 -0.05
CA TYR A 12 7.99 -1.13 -0.36
C TYR A 12 7.69 -1.90 -1.65
N GLU A 13 6.52 -2.52 -1.67
CA GLU A 13 6.00 -3.25 -2.83
C GLU A 13 4.92 -2.45 -3.56
N GLY A 14 4.20 -1.59 -2.85
CA GLY A 14 3.16 -0.76 -3.46
C GLY A 14 2.88 0.54 -2.72
N ILE A 15 2.00 1.34 -3.30
CA ILE A 15 1.63 2.67 -2.81
C ILE A 15 0.10 2.74 -2.68
N LEU A 16 -0.39 3.11 -1.50
CA LEU A 16 -1.75 3.58 -1.32
C LEU A 16 -1.76 5.09 -1.50
N GLN A 17 -2.43 5.56 -2.54
CA GLN A 17 -2.70 6.96 -2.79
C GLN A 17 -4.10 7.28 -2.29
N LEU A 18 -4.18 7.90 -1.11
CA LEU A 18 -5.44 8.34 -0.52
C LEU A 18 -5.65 9.81 -0.88
N ARG A 19 -6.76 10.15 -1.54
CA ARG A 19 -7.05 11.51 -2.01
C ARG A 19 -8.33 12.05 -1.41
N ASN A 20 -8.29 13.34 -1.09
CA ASN A 20 -9.31 14.04 -0.31
C ASN A 20 -9.72 13.28 0.97
N PRO A 21 -8.78 12.74 1.76
CA PRO A 21 -9.15 12.00 2.96
C PRO A 21 -9.83 12.90 4.00
N ASN A 22 -10.84 12.34 4.68
CA ASN A 22 -11.26 12.83 5.98
C ASN A 22 -10.48 12.11 7.10
N GLU A 23 -10.59 12.59 8.34
CA GLU A 23 -9.88 12.00 9.48
C GLU A 23 -10.26 10.53 9.72
N GLU A 24 -11.52 10.18 9.48
CA GLU A 24 -12.01 8.81 9.63
C GLU A 24 -11.30 7.83 8.68
N ALA A 25 -11.15 8.19 7.41
CA ALA A 25 -10.43 7.39 6.42
C ALA A 25 -8.95 7.24 6.78
N LEU A 26 -8.31 8.30 7.30
CA LEU A 26 -6.92 8.24 7.76
C LEU A 26 -6.75 7.30 8.96
N ASN A 27 -7.62 7.44 9.95
CA ASN A 27 -7.61 6.59 11.13
C ASN A 27 -7.92 5.13 10.77
N PHE A 28 -8.84 4.91 9.84
CA PHE A 28 -9.11 3.59 9.29
C PHE A 28 -7.84 2.95 8.71
N VAL A 29 -7.13 3.66 7.82
CA VAL A 29 -5.88 3.16 7.23
C VAL A 29 -4.86 2.84 8.32
N ARG A 30 -4.60 3.76 9.25
CA ARG A 30 -3.64 3.56 10.35
C ARG A 30 -3.98 2.35 11.22
N ASN A 31 -5.26 2.14 11.53
CA ASN A 31 -5.73 1.02 12.34
C ASN A 31 -5.57 -0.34 11.63
N GLN A 32 -5.60 -0.39 10.29
CA GLN A 32 -5.35 -1.65 9.56
C GLN A 32 -3.91 -2.17 9.75
N PHE A 33 -2.94 -1.29 10.03
CA PHE A 33 -1.55 -1.69 10.30
C PHE A 33 -1.35 -2.14 11.74
N LYS A 34 -2.05 -1.56 12.72
CA LYS A 34 -1.97 -2.00 14.13
C LYS A 34 -2.36 -3.47 14.30
N ASN A 35 -3.33 -3.93 13.51
CA ASN A 35 -3.86 -5.28 13.57
C ASN A 35 -3.10 -6.30 12.69
N ASN A 36 -2.00 -5.90 12.04
CA ASN A 36 -1.29 -6.77 11.09
C ASN A 36 0.24 -6.66 11.20
N SER A 37 0.90 -7.71 11.70
CA SER A 37 2.36 -7.76 11.84
C SER A 37 3.11 -8.03 10.54
N LYS A 38 2.43 -8.32 9.43
CA LYS A 38 3.05 -8.75 8.15
C LYS A 38 3.20 -7.63 7.12
N ALA A 39 2.71 -6.42 7.41
CA ALA A 39 2.84 -5.25 6.54
C ALA A 39 3.17 -4.01 7.38
N TRP A 40 4.00 -3.12 6.86
CA TRP A 40 4.32 -1.85 7.49
C TRP A 40 4.36 -0.74 6.46
N ILE A 41 4.32 0.50 6.95
CA ILE A 41 4.47 1.71 6.15
C ILE A 41 5.96 2.05 6.11
N ALA A 42 6.56 2.00 4.93
CA ALA A 42 7.97 2.33 4.70
C ALA A 42 8.22 3.84 4.61
N LYS A 43 7.24 4.58 4.05
CA LYS A 43 7.28 6.04 3.89
C LYS A 43 5.85 6.58 3.87
N VAL A 44 5.64 7.76 4.44
CA VAL A 44 4.42 8.57 4.27
C VAL A 44 4.83 9.85 3.55
N GLU A 45 4.03 10.26 2.58
CA GLU A 45 4.26 11.48 1.82
C GLU A 45 2.95 12.28 1.72
N GLU A 46 2.93 13.45 2.35
CA GLU A 46 1.78 14.34 2.36
C GLU A 46 1.80 15.25 1.14
N LEU A 47 0.65 15.37 0.49
CA LEU A 47 0.45 16.14 -0.73
C LEU A 47 -0.74 17.09 -0.53
N LYS A 48 -0.80 18.16 -1.33
CA LYS A 48 -1.95 19.08 -1.33
C LYS A 48 -3.29 18.38 -1.59
N THR A 49 -3.27 17.22 -2.25
CA THR A 49 -4.46 16.46 -2.67
C THR A 49 -4.75 15.23 -1.81
N GLY A 50 -3.94 14.96 -0.79
CA GLY A 50 -4.07 13.78 0.07
C GLY A 50 -2.72 13.22 0.48
N ILE A 51 -2.63 11.91 0.70
CA ILE A 51 -1.46 11.25 1.30
C ILE A 51 -1.09 9.98 0.55
N ASP A 52 0.20 9.76 0.33
CA ASP A 52 0.76 8.54 -0.21
C ASP A 52 1.42 7.70 0.90
N PHE A 53 0.97 6.46 1.04
CA PHE A 53 1.55 5.48 1.95
C PHE A 53 2.29 4.41 1.15
N TYR A 54 3.60 4.33 1.34
CA TYR A 54 4.45 3.31 0.72
C TYR A 54 4.45 2.08 1.61
N ILE A 55 4.01 0.94 1.08
CA ILE A 55 3.63 -0.24 1.87
C ILE A 55 4.43 -1.46 1.44
N SER A 56 4.89 -2.23 2.42
CA SER A 56 5.81 -3.36 2.22
C SER A 56 5.19 -4.65 1.66
N SER A 57 3.87 -4.68 1.48
CA SER A 57 3.13 -5.88 1.02
C SER A 57 2.04 -5.54 0.03
N ASN A 58 2.16 -6.07 -1.20
CA ASN A 58 1.15 -5.91 -2.25
C ASN A 58 -0.20 -6.56 -1.88
N GLY A 59 -0.18 -7.74 -1.28
CA GLY A 59 -1.41 -8.45 -0.90
C GLY A 59 -2.20 -7.69 0.16
N PHE A 60 -1.49 -7.14 1.16
CA PHE A 60 -2.11 -6.29 2.18
C PHE A 60 -2.69 -5.01 1.56
N LEU A 61 -1.93 -4.34 0.69
CA LEU A 61 -2.36 -3.12 0.01
C LEU A 61 -3.65 -3.32 -0.81
N LEU A 62 -3.74 -4.40 -1.58
CA LEU A 62 -4.95 -4.72 -2.37
C LEU A 62 -6.16 -5.02 -1.47
N SER A 63 -5.94 -5.72 -0.35
CA SER A 63 -7.00 -5.96 0.66
C SER A 63 -7.46 -4.65 1.30
N LEU A 64 -6.52 -3.77 1.66
CA LEU A 64 -6.79 -2.45 2.22
C LEU A 64 -7.62 -1.58 1.27
N GLY A 65 -7.30 -1.56 -0.03
CA GLY A 65 -8.08 -0.84 -1.03
C GLY A 65 -9.53 -1.32 -1.12
N LYS A 66 -9.76 -2.64 -1.11
CA LYS A 66 -11.12 -3.22 -1.10
C LYS A 66 -11.89 -2.85 0.17
N LYS A 67 -11.22 -2.88 1.34
CA LYS A 67 -11.80 -2.47 2.61
C LYS A 67 -12.19 -1.00 2.61
N LEU A 68 -11.32 -0.11 2.10
CA LEU A 68 -11.64 1.31 1.94
C LEU A 68 -12.89 1.53 1.08
N LYS A 69 -12.98 0.88 -0.08
CA LYS A 69 -14.16 0.98 -0.95
C LYS A 69 -15.45 0.44 -0.33
N LYS A 70 -15.34 -0.53 0.60
CA LYS A 70 -16.49 -1.05 1.35
C LYS A 70 -16.93 -0.10 2.48
N SER A 71 -15.97 0.55 3.14
CA SER A 71 -16.22 1.40 4.31
C SER A 71 -16.55 2.85 3.94
N PHE A 72 -16.08 3.35 2.81
CA PHE A 72 -16.21 4.75 2.42
C PHE A 72 -16.77 4.88 1.00
N LYS A 73 -17.56 5.94 0.77
CA LYS A 73 -17.98 6.34 -0.57
C LYS A 73 -16.81 7.00 -1.29
N GLY A 74 -16.48 6.50 -2.47
CA GLY A 74 -15.29 6.94 -3.19
C GLY A 74 -15.02 6.14 -4.45
N GLU A 75 -14.02 6.56 -5.22
CA GLU A 75 -13.51 5.84 -6.38
C GLU A 75 -12.27 5.03 -6.00
N LEU A 76 -12.24 3.74 -6.35
CA LEU A 76 -11.06 2.88 -6.22
C LEU A 76 -10.50 2.56 -7.61
N LYS A 77 -9.23 2.87 -7.84
CA LYS A 77 -8.47 2.49 -9.04
C LYS A 77 -7.22 1.73 -8.63
N THR A 78 -6.87 0.69 -9.38
CA THR A 78 -5.63 -0.06 -9.16
C THR A 78 -4.82 -0.16 -10.44
N SER A 79 -3.50 -0.04 -10.33
CA SER A 79 -2.58 -0.19 -11.45
C SER A 79 -1.31 -0.90 -11.00
N ARG A 80 -0.58 -1.46 -11.94
CA ARG A 80 0.65 -2.22 -11.69
C ARG A 80 1.70 -1.83 -12.72
N ARG A 81 2.95 -1.64 -12.29
CA ARG A 81 4.09 -1.43 -13.18
C ARG A 81 5.17 -2.47 -12.92
N LEU A 82 5.80 -2.95 -14.00
CA LEU A 82 6.97 -3.80 -13.86
C LEU A 82 8.08 -2.98 -13.19
N HIS A 83 8.61 -3.48 -12.08
CA HIS A 83 9.67 -2.81 -11.33
C HIS A 83 11.03 -3.38 -11.68
N THR A 84 11.17 -4.70 -11.65
CA THR A 84 12.39 -5.41 -12.00
C THR A 84 12.09 -6.84 -12.40
N LYS A 85 13.07 -7.55 -12.93
CA LYS A 85 13.04 -8.99 -13.17
C LYS A 85 14.08 -9.63 -12.27
N ASP A 86 13.67 -10.60 -11.47
CA ASP A 86 14.58 -11.45 -10.72
C ASP A 86 15.49 -12.18 -11.71
N ARG A 87 16.80 -11.93 -11.63
CA ARG A 87 17.78 -12.45 -12.58
C ARG A 87 18.01 -13.96 -12.41
N LEU A 88 17.76 -14.51 -11.22
CA LEU A 88 17.96 -15.92 -10.92
C LEU A 88 16.72 -16.74 -11.30
N THR A 89 15.53 -16.23 -10.96
CA THR A 89 14.27 -16.96 -11.17
C THR A 89 13.51 -16.56 -12.42
N SER A 90 13.98 -15.53 -13.15
CA SER A 90 13.28 -14.89 -14.26
C SER A 90 11.89 -14.32 -13.92
N LYS A 91 11.51 -14.30 -12.63
CA LYS A 91 10.22 -13.78 -12.19
C LYS A 91 10.16 -12.27 -12.30
N GLN A 92 9.05 -11.76 -12.81
CA GLN A 92 8.79 -10.33 -12.89
C GLN A 92 8.28 -9.81 -11.55
N VAL A 93 8.93 -8.80 -11.00
CA VAL A 93 8.57 -8.12 -9.76
C VAL A 93 7.84 -6.84 -10.11
N TYR A 94 6.63 -6.69 -9.61
CA TYR A 94 5.76 -5.55 -9.89
C TYR A 94 5.63 -4.64 -8.67
N ARG A 95 5.47 -3.34 -8.94
CA ARG A 95 4.97 -2.38 -7.95
C ARG A 95 3.51 -2.07 -8.23
N VAL A 96 2.69 -2.11 -7.18
CA VAL A 96 1.24 -1.87 -7.27
C VAL A 96 0.91 -0.48 -6.76
N THR A 97 0.04 0.24 -7.47
CA THR A 97 -0.57 1.48 -6.98
C THR A 97 -2.05 1.23 -6.75
N VAL A 98 -2.52 1.57 -5.56
CA VAL A 98 -3.95 1.60 -5.21
C VAL A 98 -4.30 3.05 -4.94
N LEU A 99 -5.20 3.60 -5.75
CA LEU A 99 -5.70 4.95 -5.62
C LEU A 99 -7.11 4.91 -5.10
N PHE A 100 -7.36 5.59 -3.99
CA PHE A 100 -8.69 5.78 -3.44
C PHE A 100 -8.98 7.28 -3.32
N ARG A 101 -10.00 7.76 -4.04
CA ARG A 101 -10.50 9.13 -3.94
C ARG A 101 -11.79 9.13 -3.14
N LEU A 102 -11.82 9.84 -2.03
CA LEU A 102 -13.07 10.08 -1.30
C LEU A 102 -14.02 10.93 -2.18
N SER A 103 -15.31 10.62 -2.14
CA SER A 103 -16.38 11.36 -2.83
C SER A 103 -17.03 12.39 -1.94
#